data_AF-A0A0T6B4T0-F1
#
_entry.id   AF-A0A0T6B4T0-F1
#
_cell.length_a   1.000
_cell.length_b   1.000
_cell.length_c   1.000
_cell.angle_alpha   90.00
_cell.angle_beta   90.00
_cell.angle_gamma   90.00
#
_symmetry.space_group_name_H-M   'P 1'
#
loop_
_entity.id
_entity.type
_entity.pdbx_description
1 polymer ?
#
loop_
_entity_poly.entity_id
_entity_poly.type
_entity_poly.pdbx_seq_one_letter_code
_entity_poly.pdbx_strand_id
1 'polypeptide(L)'
;MYILQAFSRDHNLGLVKQVMTVMYKKNIQRLTKTFLTLSLSDVASRVGLPGPADAERYILHMIEDEQIYATINQKDGMVVFRDEPEKYGGPEVLKNLETQLALCMELDRQVLAMDEEIQVNPQYVKKASGMQDEEQPNKSTYAM
;
A
#
# COMPACT_ATOMS: atom_id res chain seq x y z
N MET A 1 -12.80 7.18 26.05
CA MET A 1 -13.85 8.21 25.87
C MET A 1 -13.38 9.38 24.99
N TYR A 2 -12.16 9.91 25.18
CA TYR A 2 -11.63 11.04 24.40
C TYR A 2 -11.42 10.74 22.89
N ILE A 3 -11.01 9.52 22.55
CA ILE A 3 -10.66 9.13 21.16
C ILE A 3 -11.90 9.08 20.24
N LEU A 4 -13.02 8.54 20.73
CA LEU A 4 -14.29 8.52 19.98
C LEU A 4 -14.85 9.92 19.74
N GLN A 5 -14.69 10.83 20.70
CA GLN A 5 -15.09 12.23 20.52
C GLN A 5 -14.22 12.96 19.50
N ALA A 6 -12.89 12.72 19.48
CA ALA A 6 -12.00 13.31 18.49
C ALA A 6 -12.37 12.89 17.06
N PHE A 7 -12.54 11.59 16.80
CA PHE A 7 -12.91 11.10 15.46
C PHE A 7 -14.34 11.45 15.03
N SER A 8 -15.24 11.66 16.00
CA SER A 8 -16.59 12.17 15.70
C SER A 8 -16.55 13.65 15.31
N ARG A 9 -15.71 14.45 15.98
CA ARG A 9 -15.50 15.87 15.66
C ARG A 9 -14.86 16.06 14.29
N ASP A 10 -13.93 15.19 13.93
CA ASP A 10 -13.20 15.27 12.66
C ASP A 10 -13.94 14.56 11.50
N HIS A 11 -15.19 14.15 11.71
CA HIS A 11 -16.07 13.49 10.73
C HIS A 11 -15.49 12.23 10.04
N ASN A 12 -14.57 11.52 10.71
CA ASN A 12 -13.86 10.36 10.16
C ASN A 12 -14.17 9.04 10.89
N LEU A 13 -15.14 9.04 11.81
CA LEU A 13 -15.53 7.86 12.59
C LEU A 13 -15.88 6.63 11.73
N GLY A 14 -16.45 6.82 10.54
CA GLY A 14 -16.75 5.72 9.61
C GLY A 14 -15.50 4.97 9.14
N LEU A 15 -14.43 5.71 8.84
CA LEU A 15 -13.13 5.14 8.44
C LEU A 15 -12.50 4.34 9.59
N VAL A 16 -12.62 4.84 10.83
CA VAL A 16 -12.14 4.11 12.01
C VAL A 16 -12.85 2.77 12.16
N LYS A 17 -14.17 2.71 11.94
CA LYS A 17 -14.92 1.45 11.98
C LYS A 17 -14.44 0.48 10.89
N GLN A 18 -14.17 0.97 9.68
CA GLN A 18 -13.62 0.14 8.60
C GLN A 18 -12.23 -0.40 8.95
N VAL A 19 -11.37 0.43 9.53
CA VAL A 19 -10.02 0.01 9.99
C VAL A 19 -10.12 -1.09 11.05
N MET A 20 -11.07 -1.01 11.98
CA MET A 20 -11.31 -2.08 12.96
C MET A 20 -11.67 -3.40 12.30
N THR A 21 -12.54 -3.38 11.28
CA THR A 21 -12.88 -4.59 10.51
C THR A 21 -11.67 -5.16 9.77
N VAL A 22 -10.85 -4.30 9.16
CA VAL A 22 -9.62 -4.71 8.47
C VAL A 22 -8.57 -5.24 9.46
N MET A 23 -8.54 -4.74 10.69
CA MET A 23 -7.62 -5.22 11.73
C MET A 23 -7.83 -6.71 12.03
N TYR A 24 -9.09 -7.14 12.13
CA TYR A 24 -9.42 -8.57 12.31
C TYR A 24 -8.93 -9.42 11.14
N LYS A 25 -9.19 -8.97 9.90
CA LYS A 25 -8.71 -9.63 8.68
C LYS A 25 -7.18 -9.75 8.67
N LYS A 26 -6.46 -8.67 9.01
CA LYS A 26 -5.00 -8.65 9.09
C LYS A 26 -4.44 -9.60 10.16
N ASN A 27 -5.11 -9.70 11.32
CA ASN A 27 -4.69 -10.62 12.37
C ASN A 27 -4.88 -12.09 11.95
N ILE A 28 -5.97 -12.42 11.25
CA ILE A 28 -6.19 -13.76 10.68
C ILE A 28 -5.10 -14.08 9.64
N GLN A 29 -4.78 -13.15 8.73
CA GLN A 29 -3.68 -13.31 7.76
C GLN A 29 -2.32 -13.56 8.42
N ARG A 30 -2.09 -13.06 9.64
CA ARG A 30 -0.85 -13.38 10.36
C ARG A 30 -0.81 -14.83 10.83
N LEU A 31 -1.95 -15.41 11.17
CA LEU A 31 -2.04 -16.81 11.60
C LEU A 31 -1.67 -17.78 10.47
N THR A 32 -1.97 -17.43 9.21
CA THR A 32 -1.61 -18.27 8.05
C THR A 32 -0.10 -18.43 7.88
N LYS A 33 0.70 -17.48 8.40
CA LYS A 33 2.18 -17.53 8.32
C LYS A 33 2.82 -18.45 9.36
N THR A 34 2.09 -18.79 10.42
CA THR A 34 2.65 -19.53 11.57
C THR A 34 1.92 -20.84 11.84
N PHE A 35 0.72 -21.02 11.31
CA PHE A 35 -0.10 -22.20 11.52
C PHE A 35 -0.52 -22.79 10.18
N LEU A 36 -0.36 -24.11 10.05
CA LEU A 36 -0.98 -24.87 8.96
C LEU A 36 -2.44 -25.22 9.31
N THR A 37 -2.68 -25.65 10.55
CA THR A 37 -4.01 -25.99 11.05
C THR A 37 -4.23 -25.35 12.41
N LEU A 38 -5.41 -24.79 12.64
CA LEU A 38 -5.76 -24.16 13.91
C LEU A 38 -7.25 -24.31 14.23
N SER A 39 -7.61 -24.38 15.52
CA SER A 39 -9.03 -24.44 15.92
C SER A 39 -9.72 -23.08 15.74
N LEU A 40 -11.00 -23.09 15.40
CA LEU A 40 -11.80 -21.86 15.27
C LEU A 40 -11.88 -21.09 16.60
N SER A 41 -11.87 -21.79 17.73
CA SER A 41 -11.84 -21.19 19.08
C SER A 41 -10.52 -20.46 19.36
N ASP A 42 -9.39 -21.04 18.93
CA ASP A 42 -8.08 -20.40 19.08
C ASP A 42 -7.93 -19.22 18.14
N VAL A 43 -8.48 -19.30 16.91
CA VAL A 43 -8.55 -18.15 16.00
C VAL A 43 -9.30 -17.01 16.67
N ALA A 44 -10.51 -17.27 17.19
CA ALA A 44 -11.32 -16.25 17.85
C ALA A 44 -10.57 -15.60 19.03
N SER A 45 -9.97 -16.43 19.90
CA SER A 45 -9.23 -15.97 21.07
C SER A 45 -8.00 -15.12 20.71
N ARG A 46 -7.24 -15.50 19.68
CA ARG A 46 -6.04 -14.76 19.26
C ARG A 46 -6.34 -13.48 18.50
N VAL A 47 -7.46 -13.45 17.77
CA VAL A 47 -7.86 -12.31 16.94
C VAL A 47 -8.75 -11.33 17.72
N GLY A 48 -9.26 -11.73 18.88
CA GLY A 48 -10.14 -10.91 19.71
C GLY A 48 -11.58 -10.89 19.20
N LEU A 49 -12.04 -11.99 18.60
CA LEU A 49 -13.43 -12.17 18.19
C LEU A 49 -14.26 -12.78 19.33
N PRO A 50 -15.59 -12.54 19.38
CA PRO A 50 -16.44 -13.01 20.48
C PRO A 50 -16.52 -14.54 20.60
N GLY A 51 -16.40 -15.26 19.49
CA GLY A 51 -16.45 -16.72 19.50
C GLY A 51 -16.08 -17.40 18.18
N PRO A 52 -16.08 -18.74 18.16
CA PRO A 52 -15.67 -19.53 16.99
C PRO A 52 -16.59 -19.33 15.78
N ALA A 53 -17.89 -19.06 15.99
CA ALA A 53 -18.84 -18.79 14.90
C ALA A 53 -18.53 -17.48 14.16
N ASP A 54 -18.08 -16.44 14.88
CA ASP A 54 -17.63 -15.20 14.26
C ASP A 54 -16.34 -15.43 13.49
N ALA A 55 -15.39 -16.19 14.05
CA ALA A 55 -14.15 -16.55 13.36
C ALA A 55 -14.43 -17.30 12.06
N GLU A 56 -15.35 -18.26 12.07
CA GLU A 56 -15.78 -18.99 10.88
C GLU A 56 -16.35 -18.05 9.81
N ARG A 57 -17.25 -17.14 10.20
CA ARG A 57 -17.82 -16.15 9.28
C ARG A 57 -16.76 -15.23 8.66
N TYR A 58 -15.81 -14.74 9.47
CA TYR A 58 -14.72 -13.92 8.96
C TYR A 58 -13.83 -14.69 7.98
N ILE A 59 -13.47 -15.94 8.32
CA ILE A 59 -12.66 -16.79 7.46
C ILE A 59 -13.39 -17.07 6.15
N LEU A 60 -14.69 -17.37 6.19
CA LEU A 60 -15.50 -17.63 4.99
C LEU A 60 -15.47 -16.44 4.03
N HIS A 61 -15.78 -15.24 4.53
CA HIS A 61 -15.72 -14.03 3.71
C HIS A 61 -14.31 -13.74 3.19
N MET A 62 -13.27 -14.03 3.97
CA MET A 62 -11.89 -13.85 3.52
C MET A 62 -11.47 -14.87 2.45
N ILE A 63 -12.06 -16.07 2.43
CA ILE A 63 -11.87 -17.05 1.35
C ILE A 63 -12.62 -16.58 0.08
N GLU A 64 -13.86 -16.11 0.22
CA GLU A 64 -14.67 -15.55 -0.89
C GLU A 64 -13.99 -14.34 -1.54
N ASP A 65 -13.41 -13.45 -0.74
CA ASP A 65 -12.69 -12.25 -1.17
C ASP A 65 -11.26 -12.57 -1.71
N GLU A 66 -10.86 -13.85 -1.80
CA GLU A 66 -9.50 -14.29 -2.14
C GLU A 66 -8.38 -13.68 -1.25
N GLN A 67 -8.70 -13.33 -0.01
CA GLN A 67 -7.76 -12.70 0.94
C GLN A 67 -6.89 -13.69 1.69
N ILE A 68 -7.36 -14.93 1.84
CA ILE A 68 -6.63 -16.08 2.37
C ILE A 68 -7.04 -17.34 1.63
N TYR A 69 -6.14 -18.31 1.60
CA TYR A 69 -6.42 -19.65 1.08
C TYR A 69 -6.55 -20.60 2.26
N ALA A 70 -7.77 -21.07 2.52
CA ALA A 70 -8.05 -21.92 3.67
C ALA A 70 -9.23 -22.85 3.41
N THR A 71 -9.34 -23.91 4.21
CA THR A 71 -10.47 -24.83 4.21
C THR A 71 -10.98 -25.00 5.64
N ILE A 72 -12.29 -24.89 5.82
CA ILE A 72 -12.94 -25.03 7.13
C ILE A 72 -13.46 -26.46 7.27
N ASN A 73 -13.11 -27.13 8.37
CA ASN A 73 -13.69 -28.40 8.76
C ASN A 73 -14.61 -28.17 9.97
N GLN A 74 -15.90 -28.05 9.69
CA GLN A 74 -16.93 -27.82 10.71
C GLN A 74 -17.11 -28.99 11.68
N LYS A 75 -16.82 -30.23 11.27
CA LYS A 75 -16.96 -31.41 12.13
C LYS A 75 -15.96 -31.37 13.28
N ASP A 76 -14.72 -30.99 12.97
CA ASP A 76 -13.62 -30.94 13.94
C ASP A 76 -13.42 -29.54 14.54
N GLY A 77 -14.13 -28.53 14.03
CA GLY A 77 -14.00 -27.13 14.46
C GLY A 77 -12.64 -26.51 14.12
N MET A 78 -12.04 -26.93 13.01
CA MET A 78 -10.67 -26.56 12.61
C MET A 78 -10.66 -25.80 11.28
N VAL A 79 -9.70 -24.89 11.13
CA VAL A 79 -9.32 -24.28 9.86
C VAL A 79 -7.95 -24.79 9.43
N VAL A 80 -7.84 -25.20 8.17
CA VAL A 80 -6.58 -25.58 7.53
C VAL A 80 -6.20 -24.46 6.57
N PHE A 81 -5.13 -23.75 6.88
CA PHE A 81 -4.55 -22.73 6.01
C PHE A 81 -3.73 -23.41 4.92
N ARG A 82 -3.82 -22.89 3.71
CA ARG A 82 -3.08 -23.34 2.53
C ARG A 82 -2.25 -22.18 2.01
N ASP A 83 -1.17 -22.52 1.32
CA ASP A 83 -0.42 -21.52 0.57
C ASP A 83 -1.24 -21.03 -0.64
N GLU A 84 -0.93 -19.81 -1.06
CA GLU A 84 -1.48 -19.26 -2.29
C GLU A 84 -1.10 -20.16 -3.47
N PRO A 85 -2.07 -20.62 -4.29
CA PRO A 85 -1.75 -21.34 -5.51
C PRO A 85 -0.86 -20.45 -6.39
N GLU A 86 0.24 -21.01 -6.89
CA GLU A 86 1.21 -20.28 -7.70
C GLU A 86 0.57 -19.86 -9.04
N LYS A 87 0.23 -18.58 -9.18
CA LYS A 87 -0.49 -18.03 -10.35
C LYS A 87 0.44 -17.40 -11.41
N TYR A 88 1.77 -17.57 -11.34
CA TYR A 88 2.73 -16.90 -12.25
C TYR A 88 2.64 -17.30 -13.73
N GLY A 89 1.84 -18.31 -14.09
CA GLY A 89 1.69 -18.76 -15.48
C GLY A 89 0.49 -18.19 -16.26
N GLY A 90 -0.40 -17.42 -15.62
CA GLY A 90 -1.63 -16.96 -16.26
C GLY A 90 -1.45 -15.76 -17.21
N PRO A 91 -2.29 -15.60 -18.25
CA PRO A 91 -2.27 -14.42 -19.13
C PRO A 91 -2.50 -13.11 -18.38
N GLU A 92 -3.20 -13.14 -17.25
CA GLU A 92 -3.38 -11.97 -16.37
C GLU A 92 -2.05 -11.46 -15.78
N VAL A 93 -1.11 -12.36 -15.46
CA VAL A 93 0.21 -11.95 -14.94
C VAL A 93 1.02 -11.25 -16.02
N LEU A 94 0.97 -11.75 -17.25
CA LEU A 94 1.63 -11.12 -18.39
C LEU A 94 1.03 -9.73 -18.67
N LYS A 95 -0.30 -9.62 -18.69
CA LYS A 95 -1.00 -8.33 -18.88
C LYS A 95 -0.66 -7.31 -17.80
N ASN A 96 -0.58 -7.75 -16.53
CA ASN A 96 -0.15 -6.90 -15.43
C ASN A 96 1.29 -6.43 -15.63
N LEU A 97 2.20 -7.32 -16.04
CA LEU A 97 3.59 -6.98 -16.33
C LEU A 97 3.70 -5.96 -17.48
N GLU A 98 2.98 -6.17 -18.58
CA GLU A 98 2.93 -5.24 -19.71
C GLU A 98 2.43 -3.85 -19.29
N THR A 99 1.39 -3.82 -18.45
CA THR A 99 0.83 -2.56 -17.91
C THR A 99 1.86 -1.81 -17.05
N GLN A 100 2.57 -2.53 -16.18
CA GLN A 100 3.62 -1.92 -15.36
C GLN A 100 4.80 -1.43 -16.21
N LEU A 101 5.18 -2.19 -17.24
CA LEU A 101 6.25 -1.80 -18.16
C LEU A 101 5.87 -0.53 -18.93
N ALA A 102 4.63 -0.43 -19.42
CA ALA A 102 4.14 0.78 -20.08
C ALA A 102 4.16 2.01 -19.15
N LEU A 103 3.78 1.85 -17.87
CA LEU A 103 3.88 2.92 -16.88
C LEU A 103 5.32 3.37 -16.66
N CYS A 104 6.27 2.43 -16.57
CA CYS A 104 7.69 2.75 -16.44
C CYS A 104 8.22 3.49 -17.68
N MET A 105 7.83 3.09 -18.88
CA MET A 105 8.22 3.76 -20.13
C MET A 105 7.68 5.18 -20.21
N GLU A 106 6.43 5.41 -19.79
CA GLU A 106 5.87 6.77 -19.78
C GLU A 106 6.58 7.65 -18.75
N LEU A 107 6.92 7.10 -17.58
CA LEU A 107 7.72 7.82 -16.60
C LEU A 107 9.11 8.17 -17.14
N ASP A 108 9.79 7.24 -17.81
CA ASP A 108 11.08 7.46 -18.45
C ASP A 108 11.00 8.59 -19.50
N ARG A 109 9.95 8.57 -20.33
CA ARG A 109 9.69 9.62 -21.31
C ARG A 109 9.51 11.01 -20.66
N GLN A 110 8.79 11.07 -19.54
CA GLN A 110 8.63 12.32 -18.78
C GLN A 110 9.95 12.81 -18.20
N VAL A 111 10.76 11.91 -17.66
CA VAL A 111 12.09 12.25 -17.13
C VAL A 111 13.01 12.78 -18.24
N LEU A 112 13.01 12.16 -19.42
CA LEU A 112 13.79 12.62 -20.57
C LEU A 112 13.32 14.00 -21.05
N ALA A 113 12.02 14.26 -21.10
CA ALA A 113 11.49 15.56 -21.46
C ALA A 113 11.90 16.64 -20.44
N MET A 114 11.86 16.32 -19.14
CA MET A 114 12.34 17.22 -18.09
C MET A 114 13.86 17.48 -18.22
N ASP A 115 14.65 16.46 -18.56
CA ASP A 115 16.09 16.62 -18.80
C ASP A 115 16.36 17.56 -19.99
N GLU A 116 15.62 17.38 -21.09
CA GLU A 116 15.71 18.27 -22.27
C GLU A 116 15.38 19.72 -21.92
N GLU A 117 14.31 19.96 -21.15
CA GLU A 117 13.96 21.31 -20.66
C GLU A 117 15.06 21.94 -19.82
N ILE A 118 15.75 21.16 -18.99
CA ILE A 118 16.88 21.63 -18.18
C ILE A 118 18.08 21.96 -19.07
N GLN A 119 18.39 21.10 -20.05
CA GLN A 119 19.52 21.30 -20.96
C GLN A 119 19.41 22.60 -21.77
N VAL A 120 18.19 23.01 -22.15
CA VAL A 120 17.97 24.27 -22.89
C VAL A 120 17.77 25.48 -21.99
N ASN A 121 17.73 25.30 -20.65
CA ASN A 121 17.49 26.39 -19.72
C ASN A 121 18.69 27.36 -19.65
N PRO A 122 18.53 28.66 -20.01
CA PRO A 122 19.64 29.60 -20.09
C PRO A 122 20.38 29.82 -18.76
N GLN A 123 19.68 29.75 -17.62
CA GLN A 123 20.29 29.90 -16.30
C GLN A 123 21.15 28.68 -15.94
N TYR A 124 20.68 27.49 -16.31
CA TYR A 124 21.41 26.25 -16.13
C TYR A 124 22.64 26.21 -17.04
N VAL A 125 22.47 26.51 -18.33
CA VAL A 125 23.55 26.57 -19.34
C VAL A 125 24.63 27.56 -18.91
N LYS A 126 24.30 28.79 -18.50
CA LYS A 126 25.28 29.78 -18.03
C LYS A 126 26.14 29.25 -16.87
N LYS A 127 25.50 28.62 -15.88
CA LYS A 127 26.19 28.03 -14.72
C LYS A 127 27.00 26.80 -15.08
N ALA A 128 26.48 25.92 -15.95
CA ALA A 128 27.13 24.68 -16.36
C ALA A 128 28.31 24.92 -17.32
N SER A 129 28.22 25.93 -18.19
CA SER A 129 29.29 26.33 -19.12
C SER A 129 30.43 27.10 -18.45
N GLY A 130 30.38 27.31 -17.12
CA GLY A 130 31.42 28.00 -16.37
C GLY A 130 31.57 29.49 -16.74
N MET A 131 30.56 30.08 -17.39
CA MET A 131 30.51 31.52 -17.64
C MET A 131 30.22 32.19 -16.29
N GLN A 132 31.29 32.44 -15.54
CA GLN A 132 31.24 33.30 -14.35
C GLN A 132 30.56 34.61 -14.73
N ASP A 133 29.66 35.09 -13.87
CA ASP A 133 29.16 36.45 -13.95
C ASP A 133 30.36 37.38 -14.04
N GLU A 134 30.63 37.95 -15.23
CA GLU A 134 31.47 39.13 -15.30
C GLU A 134 30.80 40.18 -14.43
N GLU A 135 31.54 40.57 -13.38
CA GLU A 135 31.21 41.61 -12.42
C GLU A 135 30.38 42.71 -13.08
N GLN A 136 29.14 42.89 -12.62
CA GLN A 136 28.47 44.17 -12.82
C GLN A 136 29.36 45.23 -12.19
N PRO A 137 29.88 46.20 -12.95
CA PRO A 137 30.71 47.24 -12.38
C PRO A 137 29.85 48.09 -11.46
N ASN A 138 30.31 48.23 -10.22
CA ASN A 138 29.86 49.22 -9.26
C ASN A 138 29.59 50.55 -9.96
N LYS A 139 28.33 50.96 -10.07
CA LYS A 139 28.00 52.39 -10.15
C LYS A 139 27.70 52.87 -8.74
N SER A 140 28.76 53.24 -8.04
CA SER A 140 28.68 54.28 -7.01
C SER A 140 27.98 55.50 -7.62
N THR A 141 26.90 55.94 -6.99
CA THR A 141 26.55 57.35 -7.01
C THR A 141 26.16 57.72 -5.59
N TYR A 142 27.16 58.17 -4.84
CA TYR A 142 26.93 59.09 -3.75
C TYR A 142 26.15 60.29 -4.30
N ALA A 143 24.98 60.54 -3.77
CA ALA A 143 24.40 61.87 -3.73
C ALA A 143 24.08 62.14 -2.26
N MET A 144 24.73 63.19 -1.74
CA MET A 144 24.61 63.71 -0.38
C MET A 144 23.17 64.05 0.00
#